data_AF-A0A351T5L2-F1
#
_entry.id   AF-A0A351T5L2-F1
#
_cell.length_a   1.000
_cell.length_b   1.000
_cell.length_c   1.000
_cell.angle_alpha   90.00
_cell.angle_beta   90.00
_cell.angle_gamma   90.00
#
_symmetry.space_group_name_H-M   'P 1'
#
loop_
_entity.id
_entity.type
_entity.pdbx_description
1 polymer ?
#
loop_
_entity_poly.entity_id
_entity_poly.type
_entity_poly.pdbx_seq_one_letter_code
_entity_poly.pdbx_strand_id
1 'polypeptide(L)'
;MRLSAPRITPLPEGEWTDEQKKMTAPTKERFGMVFNVLKTLMRHMDLLRSWNGFANHIMGTSSLDPKHREMLIMRVGWLTQSEYEWGQHVLMSKPAGLTHDDH
;
A
#
# COMPACT_ATOMS: atom_id res chain seq x y z
N MET A 1 -8.00 -14.79 10.46
CA MET A 1 -7.62 -14.58 11.87
C MET A 1 -7.24 -13.12 12.04
N ARG A 2 -8.04 -12.33 12.75
CA ARG A 2 -7.71 -10.93 13.08
C ARG A 2 -6.73 -10.93 14.25
N LEU A 3 -5.58 -10.28 14.09
CA LEU A 3 -4.58 -10.18 15.15
C LEU A 3 -4.72 -8.83 15.87
N SER A 4 -4.42 -8.80 17.17
CA SER A 4 -4.35 -7.55 17.94
C SER A 4 -3.10 -6.73 17.65
N ALA A 5 -2.05 -7.37 17.11
CA ALA A 5 -0.80 -6.73 16.74
C ALA A 5 -0.19 -7.40 15.49
N PRO A 6 0.57 -6.67 14.67
CA PRO A 6 1.28 -7.26 13.53
C PRO A 6 2.39 -8.20 14.00
N ARG A 7 2.50 -9.39 13.39
CA ARG A 7 3.60 -10.34 13.67
C ARG A 7 4.97 -9.80 13.26
N ILE A 8 4.97 -9.01 12.19
CA ILE A 8 6.13 -8.27 11.71
C ILE A 8 5.73 -6.79 11.76
N THR A 9 6.29 -6.05 12.70
CA THR A 9 6.00 -4.63 12.86
C THR A 9 6.57 -3.83 11.68
N PRO A 10 5.85 -2.81 11.16
CA PRO A 10 6.43 -1.82 10.25
C PRO A 10 7.76 -1.30 10.78
N LEU A 11 8.80 -1.22 9.94
CA LEU A 11 10.12 -0.73 10.34
C LEU A 11 10.02 0.75 10.77
N PRO A 12 10.39 1.12 12.01
CA PRO A 12 10.37 2.51 12.47
C PRO A 12 11.33 3.40 11.66
N GLU A 13 10.94 4.65 11.39
CA GLU A 13 11.74 5.58 10.55
C GLU A 13 13.16 5.83 11.08
N GLY A 14 13.36 5.77 12.40
CA GLY A 14 14.68 5.92 13.01
C GLY A 14 15.66 4.78 12.72
N GLU A 15 15.15 3.62 12.27
CA GLU A 15 15.95 2.44 11.94
C GLU A 15 16.27 2.34 10.44
N TRP A 16 15.82 3.28 9.61
CA TRP A 16 15.97 3.16 8.16
C TRP A 16 17.40 3.42 7.71
N THR A 17 17.91 2.51 6.90
CA THR A 17 19.16 2.71 6.16
C THR A 17 18.98 3.78 5.08
N ASP A 18 20.09 4.31 4.57
CA ASP A 18 20.03 5.30 3.48
C ASP A 18 19.46 4.69 2.19
N GLU A 19 19.70 3.40 1.95
CA GLU A 19 19.09 2.67 0.84
C GLU A 19 17.56 2.63 0.95
N GLN A 20 17.03 2.31 2.14
CA GLN A 20 15.60 2.26 2.42
C GLN A 20 14.92 3.63 2.28
N LYS A 21 15.57 4.69 2.79
CA LYS A 21 15.12 6.08 2.62
C LYS A 21 15.06 6.45 1.14
N LYS A 22 16.13 6.16 0.38
CA LYS A 22 16.19 6.46 -1.06
C LYS A 22 15.10 5.71 -1.84
N MET A 23 14.88 4.43 -1.54
CA MET A 23 13.87 3.61 -2.22
C MET A 23 12.44 4.13 -1.99
N THR A 24 12.15 4.63 -0.78
CA THR A 24 10.79 5.04 -0.40
C THR A 24 10.52 6.54 -0.54
N ALA A 25 11.54 7.35 -0.84
CA ALA A 25 11.42 8.79 -1.06
C ALA A 25 10.30 9.17 -2.06
N PRO A 26 10.14 8.52 -3.23
CA PRO A 26 9.06 8.87 -4.16
C PRO A 26 7.66 8.66 -3.57
N THR A 27 7.49 7.64 -2.73
CA THR A 27 6.21 7.40 -2.02
C THR A 27 5.96 8.48 -0.98
N LYS A 28 6.99 8.82 -0.18
CA LYS A 28 6.90 9.86 0.85
C LYS A 28 6.61 11.24 0.24
N GLU A 29 7.24 11.57 -0.89
CA GLU A 29 7.00 12.82 -1.63
C GLU A 29 5.58 12.88 -2.20
N ARG A 30 5.08 11.78 -2.78
CA ARG A 30 3.76 11.73 -3.41
C ARG A 30 2.61 11.74 -2.40
N PHE A 31 2.77 11.04 -1.27
CA PHE A 31 1.67 10.78 -0.34
C PHE A 31 1.87 11.42 1.05
N GLY A 32 2.99 12.09 1.29
CA GLY A 32 3.36 12.66 2.59
C GLY A 32 3.81 11.63 3.63
N MET A 33 3.72 10.33 3.32
CA MET A 33 4.05 9.23 4.22
C MET A 33 4.46 7.99 3.43
N VAL A 34 5.14 7.06 4.12
CA VAL A 34 5.40 5.71 3.59
C VAL A 34 4.40 4.73 4.19
N PHE A 35 3.77 3.92 3.34
CA PHE A 35 2.75 2.95 3.73
C PHE A 35 3.32 1.85 4.63
N ASN A 36 2.53 1.33 5.57
CA ASN A 36 2.98 0.30 6.51
C ASN A 36 3.36 -1.00 5.80
N VAL A 37 2.74 -1.34 4.66
CA VAL A 37 3.16 -2.48 3.84
C VAL A 37 4.61 -2.32 3.36
N LEU A 38 5.00 -1.14 2.86
CA LEU A 38 6.38 -0.87 2.43
C LEU A 38 7.33 -0.89 3.64
N LYS A 39 6.92 -0.28 4.76
CA LYS A 39 7.68 -0.32 6.03
C LYS A 39 7.92 -1.73 6.54
N THR A 40 6.96 -2.63 6.35
CA THR A 40 7.09 -4.04 6.75
C THR A 40 8.03 -4.78 5.81
N LEU A 41 7.89 -4.57 4.50
CA LEU A 41 8.74 -5.19 3.47
C LEU A 41 10.17 -4.67 3.46
N MET A 42 10.43 -3.44 3.93
CA MET A 42 11.80 -2.89 4.07
C MET A 42 12.71 -3.73 4.96
N ARG A 43 12.15 -4.56 5.86
CA ARG A 43 12.93 -5.55 6.63
C ARG A 43 13.60 -6.60 5.73
N HIS A 44 13.15 -6.76 4.49
CA HIS A 44 13.71 -7.66 3.48
C HIS A 44 13.75 -6.95 2.11
N MET A 45 14.84 -6.22 1.83
CA MET A 45 14.94 -5.32 0.67
C MET A 45 14.79 -6.02 -0.69
N ASP A 46 15.25 -7.26 -0.85
CA ASP A 46 15.08 -8.02 -2.10
C ASP A 46 13.62 -8.35 -2.40
N LEU A 47 12.84 -8.65 -1.34
CA LEU A 47 11.41 -8.85 -1.45
C LEU A 47 10.70 -7.54 -1.81
N LEU A 48 11.05 -6.43 -1.14
CA LEU A 48 10.49 -5.11 -1.46
C LEU A 48 10.73 -4.74 -2.92
N ARG A 49 11.96 -4.93 -3.43
CA ARG A 49 12.30 -4.64 -4.84
C ARG A 49 11.40 -5.40 -5.81
N SER A 50 11.28 -6.71 -5.59
CA SER A 50 10.47 -7.59 -6.44
C SER A 50 8.98 -7.24 -6.37
N TRP A 51 8.50 -6.94 -5.16
CA TRP A 51 7.11 -6.54 -4.93
C TRP A 51 6.77 -5.21 -5.59
N ASN A 52 7.67 -4.23 -5.53
CA ASN A 52 7.41 -2.88 -6.01
C ASN A 52 7.17 -2.84 -7.53
N GLY A 53 7.81 -3.72 -8.30
CA GLY A 53 7.54 -3.87 -9.73
C GLY A 53 6.10 -4.32 -10.00
N PHE A 54 5.61 -5.32 -9.25
CA PHE A 54 4.23 -5.78 -9.34
C PHE A 54 3.23 -4.72 -8.88
N ALA A 55 3.47 -4.08 -7.73
CA ALA A 55 2.60 -3.03 -7.20
C ALA A 55 2.49 -1.84 -8.17
N ASN A 56 3.61 -1.43 -8.78
CA ASN A 56 3.61 -0.38 -9.81
C ASN A 56 2.82 -0.78 -11.05
N HIS A 57 2.81 -2.05 -11.44
CA HIS A 57 1.97 -2.48 -12.54
C HIS A 57 0.49 -2.28 -12.22
N ILE A 58 0.02 -2.77 -11.06
CA ILE A 58 -1.37 -2.60 -10.65
C ILE A 58 -1.75 -1.12 -10.55
N MET A 59 -0.94 -0.32 -9.83
CA MET A 59 -1.30 1.06 -9.48
C MET A 59 -0.99 2.10 -10.57
N GLY A 60 -0.04 1.82 -11.46
CA GLY A 60 0.54 2.82 -12.37
C GLY A 60 0.44 2.49 -13.85
N THR A 61 0.56 1.22 -14.24
CA THR A 61 0.60 0.83 -15.67
C THR A 61 -0.51 -0.12 -16.10
N SER A 62 -1.42 -0.46 -15.19
CA SER A 62 -2.63 -1.24 -15.50
C SER A 62 -3.51 -0.49 -16.49
N SER A 63 -4.16 -1.23 -17.40
CA SER A 63 -5.16 -0.70 -18.32
C SER A 63 -6.52 -0.45 -17.67
N LEU A 64 -6.70 -0.85 -16.40
CA LEU A 64 -7.92 -0.58 -15.65
C LEU A 64 -8.02 0.90 -15.33
N ASP A 65 -9.22 1.45 -15.51
CA ASP A 65 -9.55 2.78 -15.02
C ASP A 65 -9.29 2.87 -13.50
N PRO A 66 -8.70 3.96 -12.98
CA PRO A 66 -8.41 4.12 -11.56
C PRO A 66 -9.60 3.85 -10.64
N LYS A 67 -10.82 4.29 -11.00
CA LYS A 67 -12.02 4.06 -10.17
C LYS A 67 -12.32 2.56 -10.08
N HIS A 68 -12.33 1.86 -11.22
CA HIS A 68 -12.58 0.42 -11.25
C HIS A 68 -11.48 -0.38 -10.53
N ARG A 69 -10.21 0.04 -10.66
CA ARG A 69 -9.10 -0.60 -9.96
C ARG A 69 -9.26 -0.52 -8.44
N GLU A 70 -9.55 0.67 -7.90
CA GLU A 70 -9.70 0.83 -6.45
C GLU A 70 -10.90 0.05 -5.91
N MET A 71 -12.03 0.03 -6.64
CA MET A 71 -13.18 -0.81 -6.28
C MET A 71 -12.82 -2.30 -6.24
N LEU A 72 -12.04 -2.79 -7.20
CA LEU A 72 -11.59 -4.19 -7.22
C LEU A 72 -10.66 -4.50 -6.04
N ILE A 73 -9.69 -3.63 -5.75
CA ILE A 73 -8.77 -3.81 -4.62
C ILE A 73 -9.55 -3.85 -3.30
N MET A 74 -10.44 -2.88 -3.07
CA MET A 74 -11.28 -2.87 -1.87
C MET A 74 -12.19 -4.10 -1.81
N ARG A 75 -12.75 -4.56 -2.94
CA ARG A 75 -13.54 -5.79 -2.98
C ARG A 75 -12.71 -7.01 -2.56
N VAL A 76 -11.45 -7.10 -2.98
CA VAL A 76 -10.52 -8.15 -2.51
C VAL A 76 -10.24 -8.00 -1.01
N GLY A 77 -10.00 -6.78 -0.53
CA GLY A 77 -9.84 -6.49 0.90
C GLY A 77 -11.04 -6.97 1.73
N TRP A 78 -12.26 -6.73 1.25
CA TRP A 78 -13.49 -7.22 1.88
C TRP A 78 -13.58 -8.74 1.88
N LEU A 79 -13.41 -9.38 0.72
CA LEU A 79 -13.54 -10.84 0.57
C LEU A 79 -12.48 -11.61 1.36
N THR A 80 -11.29 -11.03 1.54
CA THR A 80 -10.18 -11.60 2.31
C THR A 80 -10.19 -11.16 3.78
N GLN A 81 -11.15 -10.33 4.18
CA GLN A 81 -11.26 -9.75 5.52
C GLN A 81 -9.99 -8.99 5.95
N SER A 82 -9.34 -8.32 5.00
CA SER A 82 -8.15 -7.49 5.23
C SER A 82 -8.54 -6.05 5.54
N GLU A 83 -8.63 -5.71 6.82
CA GLU A 83 -8.95 -4.35 7.29
C GLU A 83 -7.92 -3.32 6.82
N TYR A 84 -6.64 -3.71 6.77
CA TYR A 84 -5.58 -2.83 6.29
C TYR A 84 -5.74 -2.51 4.80
N GLU A 85 -6.01 -3.52 3.97
CA GLU A 85 -6.20 -3.32 2.53
C GLU A 85 -7.42 -2.44 2.27
N TRP A 86 -8.54 -2.73 2.92
CA TRP A 86 -9.74 -1.91 2.83
C TRP A 86 -9.48 -0.46 3.27
N GLY A 87 -8.96 -0.26 4.49
CA GLY A 87 -8.78 1.07 5.06
C GLY A 87 -7.78 1.92 4.29
N GLN A 88 -6.68 1.34 3.82
CA GLN A 88 -5.72 2.08 3.00
C GLN A 88 -6.33 2.49 1.66
N HIS A 89 -7.07 1.58 1.00
CA HIS A 89 -7.63 1.86 -0.31
C HIS A 89 -8.87 2.75 -0.28
N VAL A 90 -9.62 2.81 0.83
CA VAL A 90 -10.61 3.88 1.06
C VAL A 90 -9.96 5.26 0.94
N LEU A 91 -8.77 5.47 1.51
CA LEU A 91 -8.04 6.73 1.40
C LEU A 91 -7.49 6.95 -0.01
N MET A 92 -6.92 5.92 -0.63
CA MET A 92 -6.33 5.99 -1.98
C MET A 92 -7.37 6.11 -3.10
N SER A 93 -8.63 5.77 -2.83
CA SER A 93 -9.70 5.83 -3.82
C SER A 93 -10.26 7.23 -4.07
N LYS A 94 -10.08 8.17 -3.12
CA LYS A 94 -10.60 9.54 -3.25
C LYS A 94 -10.08 10.27 -4.49
N PRO A 95 -8.77 10.27 -4.81
CA PRO A 95 -8.26 10.86 -6.05
C PRO A 95 -8.75 10.16 -7.32
N ALA A 96 -9.25 8.92 -7.23
CA ALA A 96 -9.87 8.20 -8.33
C ALA A 96 -11.36 8.53 -8.49
N GLY A 97 -11.90 9.47 -7.70
CA GLY A 97 -13.29 9.93 -7.81
C GLY A 97 -14.31 9.05 -7.09
N LEU A 98 -13.88 8.16 -6.19
CA LEU A 98 -14.81 7.44 -5.31
C LEU A 98 -15.28 8.36 -4.18
N THR A 99 -16.56 8.22 -3.86
CA THR A 99 -17.26 8.92 -2.79
C THR A 99 -17.58 7.96 -1.65
N HIS A 100 -18.19 8.49 -0.58
CA HIS A 100 -18.62 7.66 0.53
C HIS A 100 -19.63 6.58 0.11
N ASP A 101 -20.50 6.88 -0.85
CA ASP A 101 -21.55 5.97 -1.33
C ASP A 101 -20.98 4.81 -2.18
N ASP A 102 -19.72 4.90 -2.61
CA ASP A 102 -19.02 3.84 -3.35
C ASP A 102 -18.35 2.80 -2.40
N HIS A 103 -18.41 2.98 -1.07
CA HIS A 103 -17.77 2.12 -0.05
C HIS A 103 -18.78 1.27 0.71
#